data_AF-A0AAD1S1K2-F1
#
_entry.id   AF-A0AAD1S1K2-F1
#
_cell.length_a   1.000
_cell.length_b   1.000
_cell.length_c   1.000
_cell.angle_alpha   90.00
_cell.angle_beta   90.00
_cell.angle_gamma   90.00
#
_symmetry.space_group_name_H-M   'P 1'
#
loop_
_entity.id
_entity.type
_entity.pdbx_description
1 polymer ?
#
loop_
_entity_poly.entity_id
_entity_poly.type
_entity_poly.pdbx_seq_one_letter_code
_entity_poly.pdbx_strand_id
1 'polypeptide(L)'
;MNLKHNNQEKNHQMMSFTRWNFFMTGMGIFTFLFDVGVDLWIAMKYFQQELHLYGLLTIFFILVGAIIIQVFSYTWFKDVEKDSRKLTWILVVHLFLSGIFVRYWYALKYGYLATLSKQKTNDSATKKKIAVEAMTDLSMLRVFKTYLESIPQLILQIYILMEHGRISIVQYASILVSVSSISWSTVDYQMCLRKSLPGTKGMNVGLPAITYVLYKFFTLTSWIVSIVFLLSCKPYLFAILMTVLGVAGLCWTLKQETAFCSTSGMEILYRIIIGFILIFTFFNVKGQKTKIPISVYYFVRVLTVTGILTLCFYYKPNLTRTLLFTILSIATVLSLGLGIISLILYYVCFHPTLCAKEMVGDTVDGDSSEQVSRMKRFIMP
;
A
#
# COMPACT_ATOMS: atom_id res chain seq x y z
N MET A 1 39.23 -41.11 -3.72
CA MET A 1 38.08 -41.93 -4.12
C MET A 1 36.82 -41.24 -3.58
N ASN A 2 35.97 -40.80 -4.52
CA ASN A 2 34.64 -40.20 -4.40
C ASN A 2 33.94 -40.21 -3.04
N LEU A 3 33.26 -39.08 -2.76
CA LEU A 3 32.06 -38.87 -1.92
C LEU A 3 32.25 -37.82 -0.82
N LYS A 4 32.42 -36.53 -1.17
CA LYS A 4 32.08 -35.43 -0.25
C LYS A 4 31.97 -34.02 -0.86
N HIS A 5 31.81 -33.89 -2.18
CA HIS A 5 31.70 -32.57 -2.82
C HIS A 5 30.27 -32.16 -3.20
N ASN A 6 29.25 -32.63 -2.47
CA ASN A 6 27.86 -32.48 -2.92
C ASN A 6 26.87 -31.96 -1.87
N ASN A 7 27.28 -31.10 -0.93
CA ASN A 7 26.36 -30.68 0.14
C ASN A 7 26.49 -29.26 0.70
N GLN A 8 26.84 -28.26 -0.11
CA GLN A 8 26.75 -26.85 0.31
C GLN A 8 26.28 -25.87 -0.78
N GLU A 9 25.40 -26.28 -1.70
CA GLU A 9 24.47 -25.32 -2.31
C GLU A 9 23.29 -25.12 -1.35
N LYS A 10 23.43 -24.19 -0.40
CA LYS A 10 22.31 -23.72 0.43
C LYS A 10 21.17 -23.29 -0.50
N ASN A 11 20.07 -24.01 -0.43
CA ASN A 11 18.80 -23.76 -1.12
C ASN A 11 18.32 -22.31 -0.95
N HIS A 12 18.78 -21.41 -1.82
CA HIS A 12 18.03 -20.22 -2.16
C HIS A 12 16.87 -20.69 -3.06
N GLN A 13 15.74 -21.05 -2.44
CA GLN A 13 14.47 -21.21 -3.14
C GLN A 13 14.03 -19.84 -3.70
N MET A 14 14.66 -19.41 -4.79
CA MET A 14 14.20 -18.29 -5.61
C MET A 14 13.03 -18.77 -6.46
N MET A 15 11.82 -18.44 -6.01
CA MET A 15 10.56 -18.87 -6.61
C MET A 15 10.47 -18.60 -8.12
N SER A 16 9.76 -19.49 -8.80
CA SER A 16 9.26 -19.33 -10.16
C SER A 16 8.14 -18.29 -10.19
N PHE A 17 8.13 -17.44 -11.20
CA PHE A 17 6.92 -16.71 -11.54
C PHE A 17 5.86 -17.74 -11.96
N THR A 18 4.71 -17.77 -11.29
CA THR A 18 3.67 -18.80 -11.52
C THR A 18 2.65 -18.28 -12.54
N ARG A 19 1.98 -19.18 -13.28
CA ARG A 19 0.83 -18.83 -14.15
C ARG A 19 -0.22 -17.96 -13.42
N TRP A 20 -0.38 -18.19 -12.12
CA TRP A 20 -1.21 -17.37 -11.23
C TRP A 20 -0.78 -15.90 -11.18
N ASN A 21 0.52 -15.61 -11.04
CA ASN A 21 1.00 -14.23 -10.97
C ASN A 21 0.82 -13.51 -12.33
N PHE A 22 0.96 -14.23 -13.44
CA PHE A 22 0.67 -13.68 -14.77
C PHE A 22 -0.81 -13.30 -14.91
N PHE A 23 -1.70 -14.22 -14.53
CA PHE A 23 -3.15 -13.97 -14.51
C PHE A 23 -3.52 -12.79 -13.62
N MET A 24 -2.99 -12.74 -12.39
CA MET A 24 -3.23 -11.65 -11.45
C MET A 24 -2.72 -10.29 -11.98
N THR A 25 -1.59 -10.29 -12.70
CA THR A 25 -1.05 -9.06 -13.31
C THR A 25 -1.95 -8.59 -14.45
N GLY A 26 -2.44 -9.51 -15.28
CA GLY A 26 -3.40 -9.20 -16.36
C GLY A 26 -4.73 -8.66 -15.80
N MET A 27 -5.29 -9.32 -14.78
CA MET A 27 -6.48 -8.85 -14.06
C MET A 27 -6.27 -7.43 -13.49
N GLY A 28 -5.07 -7.12 -12.99
CA GLY A 28 -4.72 -5.79 -12.49
C GLY A 28 -4.86 -4.67 -13.54
N ILE A 29 -4.62 -4.95 -14.83
CA ILE A 29 -4.84 -3.98 -15.92
C ILE A 29 -6.34 -3.69 -16.07
N PHE A 30 -7.17 -4.73 -16.09
CA PHE A 30 -8.62 -4.59 -16.20
C PHE A 30 -9.20 -3.84 -14.99
N THR A 31 -8.76 -4.18 -13.78
CA THR A 31 -9.18 -3.48 -12.56
C THR A 31 -8.76 -2.01 -12.62
N PHE A 32 -7.54 -1.69 -13.08
CA PHE A 32 -7.09 -0.31 -13.21
C PHE A 32 -7.94 0.50 -14.21
N LEU A 33 -8.25 -0.07 -15.38
CA LEU A 33 -9.10 0.58 -16.38
C LEU A 33 -10.53 0.80 -15.86
N PHE A 34 -11.07 -0.22 -15.18
CA PHE A 34 -12.39 -0.14 -14.58
C PHE A 34 -12.45 0.94 -13.50
N ASP A 35 -11.44 1.01 -12.63
CA ASP A 35 -11.30 2.02 -11.57
C ASP A 35 -11.32 3.44 -12.16
N VAL A 36 -10.45 3.71 -13.15
CA VAL A 36 -10.43 5.01 -13.85
C VAL A 36 -11.79 5.35 -14.48
N GLY A 37 -12.45 4.37 -15.10
CA GLY A 37 -13.78 4.57 -15.69
C GLY A 37 -14.84 4.90 -14.64
N VAL A 38 -14.83 4.21 -13.51
CA VAL A 38 -15.75 4.45 -12.38
C VAL A 38 -15.50 5.82 -11.76
N ASP A 39 -14.24 6.22 -11.56
CA ASP A 39 -13.88 7.50 -10.95
C ASP A 39 -14.35 8.68 -11.81
N LEU A 40 -14.15 8.60 -13.13
CA LEU A 40 -14.64 9.59 -14.09
C LEU A 40 -16.18 9.61 -14.14
N TRP A 41 -16.82 8.44 -14.12
CA TRP A 41 -18.27 8.34 -14.08
C TRP A 41 -18.86 9.00 -12.82
N ILE A 42 -18.25 8.76 -11.66
CA ILE A 42 -18.66 9.37 -10.39
C ILE A 42 -18.48 10.89 -10.44
N ALA A 43 -17.35 11.39 -10.95
CA ALA A 43 -17.13 12.82 -11.12
C ALA A 43 -18.20 13.46 -12.00
N MET A 44 -18.51 12.86 -13.17
CA MET A 44 -19.57 13.33 -14.06
C MET A 44 -20.94 13.34 -13.36
N LYS A 45 -21.25 12.31 -12.56
CA LYS A 45 -22.49 12.24 -11.80
C LYS A 45 -22.61 13.39 -10.79
N TYR A 46 -21.53 13.76 -10.12
CA TYR A 46 -21.55 14.92 -9.22
C TYR A 46 -21.80 16.23 -9.96
N PHE A 47 -21.23 16.43 -11.14
CA PHE A 47 -21.54 17.60 -11.97
C PHE A 47 -22.99 17.63 -12.45
N GLN A 48 -23.56 16.47 -12.82
CA GLN A 48 -24.96 16.35 -13.22
C GLN A 48 -25.95 16.63 -12.07
N GLN A 49 -25.54 16.38 -10.82
CA GLN A 49 -26.35 16.58 -9.63
C GLN A 49 -26.15 17.97 -8.98
N GLU A 50 -25.51 18.92 -9.68
CA GLU A 50 -25.14 20.25 -9.17
C GLU A 50 -24.20 20.24 -7.95
N LEU A 51 -23.59 19.09 -7.66
CA LEU A 51 -22.62 18.89 -6.58
C LEU A 51 -21.20 19.23 -7.06
N HIS A 52 -21.02 20.45 -7.58
CA HIS A 52 -19.80 20.88 -8.27
C HIS A 52 -18.54 20.78 -7.40
N LEU A 53 -18.63 21.10 -6.11
CA LEU A 53 -17.50 21.00 -5.19
C LEU A 53 -16.98 19.56 -5.06
N TYR A 54 -17.89 18.59 -4.95
CA TYR A 54 -17.52 17.17 -4.84
C TYR A 54 -16.99 16.64 -6.16
N GLY A 55 -17.57 17.05 -7.29
CA GLY A 55 -17.02 16.76 -8.62
C GLY A 55 -15.60 17.29 -8.79
N LEU A 56 -15.35 18.55 -8.42
CA LEU A 56 -14.01 19.16 -8.48
C LEU A 56 -13.01 18.45 -7.57
N LEU A 57 -13.43 18.07 -6.36
CA LEU A 57 -12.58 17.36 -5.41
C LEU A 57 -12.22 15.95 -5.90
N THR A 58 -13.16 15.23 -6.52
CA THR A 58 -12.89 13.93 -7.15
C THR A 58 -11.87 14.06 -8.29
N ILE A 59 -12.05 15.04 -9.18
CA ILE A 59 -11.10 15.32 -10.28
C ILE A 59 -9.72 15.69 -9.72
N PHE A 60 -9.67 16.50 -8.65
CA PHE A 60 -8.41 16.86 -8.00
C PHE A 60 -7.65 15.61 -7.51
N PHE A 61 -8.33 14.68 -6.83
CA PHE A 61 -7.71 13.45 -6.37
C PHE A 61 -7.23 12.54 -7.51
N ILE A 62 -8.00 12.43 -8.61
CA ILE A 62 -7.60 11.71 -9.82
C ILE A 62 -6.31 12.30 -10.39
N LEU A 63 -6.28 13.62 -10.59
CA LEU A 63 -5.14 14.30 -11.21
C LEU A 63 -3.88 14.22 -10.33
N VAL A 64 -4.02 14.48 -9.03
CA VAL A 64 -2.88 14.42 -8.09
C VAL A 64 -2.31 13.01 -8.01
N GLY A 65 -3.16 12.00 -7.87
CA GLY A 65 -2.75 10.59 -7.87
C GLY A 65 -2.04 10.21 -9.17
N ALA A 66 -2.65 10.53 -10.32
CA ALA A 66 -2.09 10.25 -11.64
C ALA A 66 -0.73 10.92 -11.86
N ILE A 67 -0.60 12.23 -11.56
CA ILE A 67 0.65 12.97 -11.74
C ILE A 67 1.76 12.35 -10.88
N ILE A 68 1.49 12.09 -9.60
CA ILE A 68 2.48 11.49 -8.69
C ILE A 68 2.95 10.13 -9.22
N ILE A 69 2.02 9.27 -9.64
CA ILE A 69 2.36 7.95 -10.21
C ILE A 69 3.26 8.10 -11.45
N GLN A 70 2.96 9.04 -12.34
CA GLN A 70 3.78 9.25 -13.54
C GLN A 70 5.18 9.77 -13.18
N VAL A 71 5.29 10.69 -12.23
CA VAL A 71 6.58 11.25 -11.79
C VAL A 71 7.49 10.15 -11.20
N PHE A 72 6.95 9.30 -10.31
CA PHE A 72 7.71 8.17 -9.77
C PHE A 72 8.05 7.13 -10.84
N SER A 73 7.07 6.72 -11.63
CA SER A 73 7.27 5.73 -12.69
C SER A 73 8.33 6.17 -13.69
N TYR A 74 8.30 7.42 -14.14
CA TYR A 74 9.29 7.95 -15.07
C TYR A 74 10.69 8.02 -14.44
N THR A 75 10.79 8.52 -13.21
CA THR A 75 12.07 8.64 -12.50
C THR A 75 12.75 7.28 -12.36
N TRP A 76 12.00 6.24 -11.96
CA TRP A 76 12.55 4.90 -11.85
C TRP A 76 12.94 4.30 -13.21
N PHE A 77 12.25 4.64 -14.31
CA PHE A 77 12.70 4.24 -15.65
C PHE A 77 14.01 4.95 -16.03
N LYS A 78 14.13 6.24 -15.73
CA LYS A 78 15.35 7.04 -15.93
C LYS A 78 16.56 6.48 -15.17
N ASP A 79 16.33 5.89 -13.99
CA ASP A 79 17.38 5.30 -13.16
C ASP A 79 17.95 3.96 -13.70
N VAL A 80 17.23 3.31 -14.63
CA VAL A 80 17.55 1.97 -15.16
C VAL A 80 17.88 2.01 -16.65
N GLU A 81 17.12 2.77 -17.44
CA GLU A 81 17.27 2.82 -18.90
C GLU A 81 18.38 3.81 -19.31
N LYS A 82 19.38 3.30 -20.04
CA LYS A 82 20.51 4.12 -20.54
C LYS A 82 20.27 4.66 -21.95
N ASP A 83 19.33 4.08 -22.70
CA ASP A 83 19.03 4.50 -24.07
C ASP A 83 18.17 5.77 -24.08
N SER A 84 18.77 6.89 -24.52
CA SER A 84 18.12 8.20 -24.56
C SER A 84 16.89 8.23 -25.48
N ARG A 85 16.87 7.45 -26.57
CA ARG A 85 15.71 7.41 -27.49
C ARG A 85 14.53 6.71 -26.83
N LYS A 86 14.77 5.58 -26.17
CA LYS A 86 13.73 4.87 -25.41
C LYS A 86 13.21 5.72 -24.26
N LEU A 87 14.10 6.40 -23.54
CA LEU A 87 13.71 7.29 -22.46
C LEU A 87 12.82 8.44 -22.95
N THR A 88 13.07 8.97 -24.15
CA THR A 88 12.22 10.00 -24.78
C THR A 88 10.83 9.46 -25.08
N TRP A 89 10.71 8.27 -25.65
CA TRP A 89 9.41 7.62 -25.88
C TRP A 89 8.67 7.35 -24.57
N ILE A 90 9.38 6.85 -23.55
CA ILE A 90 8.82 6.62 -22.22
C ILE A 90 8.31 7.95 -21.64
N LEU A 91 9.06 9.05 -21.77
CA LEU A 91 8.63 10.37 -21.31
C LEU A 91 7.32 10.79 -22.00
N VAL A 92 7.23 10.68 -23.33
CA VAL A 92 6.01 11.02 -24.07
C VAL A 92 4.82 10.21 -23.55
N VAL A 93 4.97 8.91 -23.33
CA VAL A 93 3.89 8.06 -22.80
C VAL A 93 3.48 8.46 -21.38
N HIS A 94 4.42 8.90 -20.54
CA HIS A 94 4.12 9.40 -19.19
C HIS A 94 3.41 10.77 -19.22
N LEU A 95 3.75 11.64 -20.17
CA LEU A 95 3.05 12.92 -20.37
C LEU A 95 1.57 12.72 -20.74
N PHE A 96 1.25 11.68 -21.50
CA PHE A 96 -0.13 11.26 -21.79
C PHE A 96 -0.79 10.43 -20.67
N LEU A 97 -0.24 10.47 -19.44
CA LEU A 97 -0.72 9.71 -18.28
C LEU A 97 -0.84 8.18 -18.51
N SER A 98 -0.16 7.65 -19.52
CA SER A 98 -0.24 6.26 -19.96
C SER A 98 0.97 5.42 -19.53
N GLY A 99 1.89 5.99 -18.75
CA GLY A 99 3.12 5.33 -18.28
C GLY A 99 2.87 4.07 -17.43
N ILE A 100 1.72 3.97 -16.78
CA ILE A 100 1.31 2.79 -16.00
C ILE A 100 1.15 1.54 -16.88
N PHE A 101 0.70 1.69 -18.13
CA PHE A 101 0.61 0.56 -19.07
C PHE A 101 1.98 0.02 -19.44
N VAL A 102 2.99 0.90 -19.54
CA VAL A 102 4.39 0.50 -19.74
C VAL A 102 4.88 -0.31 -18.54
N ARG A 103 4.54 0.09 -17.31
CA ARG A 103 4.87 -0.66 -16.09
C ARG A 103 4.22 -2.05 -16.07
N TYR A 104 2.94 -2.14 -16.41
CA TYR A 104 2.24 -3.42 -16.55
C TYR A 104 2.87 -4.31 -17.61
N TRP A 105 3.19 -3.76 -18.78
CA TRP A 105 3.89 -4.48 -19.84
C TRP A 105 5.25 -5.01 -19.40
N TYR A 106 6.06 -4.20 -18.71
CA TYR A 106 7.35 -4.62 -18.17
C TYR A 106 7.17 -5.75 -17.14
N ALA A 107 6.25 -5.61 -16.19
CA ALA A 107 5.97 -6.65 -15.20
C ALA A 107 5.54 -7.98 -15.85
N LEU A 108 4.68 -7.93 -16.87
CA LEU A 108 4.26 -9.11 -17.64
C LEU A 108 5.40 -9.72 -18.45
N LYS A 109 6.16 -8.91 -19.18
CA LYS A 109 7.29 -9.35 -20.02
C LYS A 109 8.34 -10.06 -19.19
N TYR A 110 8.83 -9.43 -18.12
CA TYR A 110 9.87 -10.01 -17.28
C TYR A 110 9.34 -11.15 -16.42
N GLY A 111 8.09 -11.09 -15.96
CA GLY A 111 7.43 -12.23 -15.33
C GLY A 111 7.38 -13.44 -16.26
N TYR A 112 6.94 -13.26 -17.50
CA TYR A 112 6.90 -14.35 -18.50
C TYR A 112 8.29 -14.92 -18.78
N LEU A 113 9.29 -14.07 -19.02
CA LEU A 113 10.68 -14.52 -19.22
C LEU A 113 11.24 -15.28 -18.01
N ALA A 114 10.87 -14.88 -16.80
CA ALA A 114 11.22 -15.57 -15.57
C ALA A 114 10.53 -16.95 -15.44
N THR A 115 9.32 -17.14 -15.98
CA THR A 115 8.67 -18.49 -16.04
C THR A 115 9.37 -19.43 -17.01
N LEU A 116 9.78 -18.91 -18.18
CA LEU A 116 10.35 -19.72 -19.25
C LEU A 116 11.77 -20.17 -18.91
N SER A 117 12.49 -19.40 -18.10
CA SER A 117 13.85 -19.69 -17.67
C SER A 117 13.87 -20.80 -16.60
N LYS A 118 13.54 -22.03 -17.02
CA LYS A 118 13.47 -23.23 -16.15
C LYS A 118 14.84 -23.73 -15.65
N GLN A 119 15.94 -23.34 -16.30
CA GLN A 119 17.28 -23.81 -15.96
C GLN A 119 17.95 -22.92 -14.88
N LYS A 120 18.64 -23.53 -13.91
CA LYS A 120 19.48 -22.82 -12.91
C LYS A 120 20.74 -22.26 -13.58
N THR A 121 20.60 -21.21 -14.37
CA THR A 121 21.72 -20.42 -14.90
C THR A 121 21.74 -19.03 -14.25
N ASN A 122 22.90 -18.37 -14.21
CA ASN A 122 23.03 -16.99 -13.70
C ASN A 122 22.08 -16.01 -14.41
N ASP A 123 21.79 -16.25 -15.69
CA ASP A 123 20.83 -15.47 -16.48
C ASP A 123 19.38 -15.65 -15.98
N SER A 124 18.98 -16.86 -15.59
CA SER A 124 17.65 -17.13 -15.00
C SER A 124 17.45 -16.41 -13.66
N ALA A 125 18.47 -16.43 -12.79
CA ALA A 125 18.43 -15.71 -11.52
C ALA A 125 18.28 -14.19 -11.73
N THR A 126 19.01 -13.64 -12.71
CA THR A 126 18.93 -12.22 -13.06
C THR A 126 17.54 -11.84 -13.58
N LYS A 127 16.96 -12.63 -14.49
CA LYS A 127 15.59 -12.40 -15.02
C LYS A 127 14.52 -12.46 -13.94
N LYS A 128 14.62 -13.42 -13.00
CA LYS A 128 13.71 -13.52 -11.85
C LYS A 128 13.80 -12.28 -10.95
N LYS A 129 15.02 -11.82 -10.67
CA LYS A 129 15.24 -10.60 -9.88
C LYS A 129 14.57 -9.38 -10.52
N ILE A 130 14.79 -9.16 -11.81
CA ILE A 130 14.17 -8.06 -12.57
C ILE A 130 12.64 -8.15 -12.53
N ALA A 131 12.07 -9.35 -12.64
CA ALA A 131 10.62 -9.54 -12.55
C ALA A 131 10.06 -9.15 -11.17
N VAL A 132 10.75 -9.54 -10.09
CA VAL A 132 10.35 -9.20 -8.71
C VAL A 132 10.45 -7.69 -8.46
N GLU A 133 11.53 -7.05 -8.93
CA GLU A 133 11.70 -5.60 -8.86
C GLU A 133 10.58 -4.87 -9.62
N ALA A 134 10.27 -5.28 -10.85
CA ALA A 134 9.20 -4.70 -11.65
C ALA A 134 7.82 -4.81 -10.98
N MET A 135 7.54 -5.91 -10.26
CA MET A 135 6.30 -6.09 -9.51
C MET A 135 6.25 -5.28 -8.23
N THR A 136 7.40 -5.11 -7.58
CA THR A 136 7.51 -4.28 -6.39
C THR A 136 7.28 -2.81 -6.74
N ASP A 137 7.85 -2.33 -7.83
CA ASP A 137 7.60 -0.99 -8.36
C ASP A 137 6.12 -0.79 -8.69
N LEU A 138 5.52 -1.73 -9.44
CA LEU A 138 4.12 -1.65 -9.86
C LEU A 138 3.16 -1.65 -8.67
N SER A 139 3.40 -2.52 -7.68
CA SER A 139 2.58 -2.58 -6.46
C SER A 139 2.75 -1.32 -5.60
N MET A 140 3.94 -0.71 -5.57
CA MET A 140 4.15 0.57 -4.90
C MET A 140 3.36 1.70 -5.54
N LEU A 141 3.37 1.81 -6.88
CA LEU A 141 2.57 2.80 -7.60
C LEU A 141 1.07 2.60 -7.36
N ARG A 142 0.62 1.34 -7.26
CA ARG A 142 -0.76 1.03 -6.91
C ARG A 142 -1.09 1.52 -5.50
N VAL A 143 -0.21 1.30 -4.52
CA VAL A 143 -0.38 1.86 -3.17
C VAL A 143 -0.49 3.38 -3.22
N PHE A 144 0.38 4.08 -3.96
CA PHE A 144 0.25 5.54 -4.13
C PHE A 144 -1.11 5.94 -4.68
N LYS A 145 -1.58 5.32 -5.77
CA LYS A 145 -2.92 5.54 -6.31
C LYS A 145 -3.99 5.38 -5.23
N THR A 146 -3.99 4.21 -4.61
CA THR A 146 -4.99 3.80 -3.63
C THR A 146 -5.14 4.80 -2.47
N TYR A 147 -4.02 5.32 -1.95
CA TYR A 147 -4.06 6.24 -0.81
C TYR A 147 -4.27 7.70 -1.21
N LEU A 148 -3.71 8.15 -2.34
CA LEU A 148 -3.83 9.55 -2.80
C LEU A 148 -5.16 9.85 -3.50
N GLU A 149 -5.76 8.83 -4.11
CA GLU A 149 -6.97 8.96 -4.94
C GLU A 149 -8.15 8.21 -4.30
N SER A 150 -8.06 6.88 -4.19
CA SER A 150 -9.21 6.03 -3.84
C SER A 150 -9.72 6.25 -2.41
N ILE A 151 -8.86 6.43 -1.40
CA ILE A 151 -9.30 6.65 -0.01
C ILE A 151 -10.00 8.00 0.17
N PRO A 152 -9.44 9.15 -0.25
CA PRO A 152 -10.13 10.43 -0.14
C PRO A 152 -11.47 10.45 -0.89
N GLN A 153 -11.54 9.83 -2.06
CA GLN A 153 -12.80 9.65 -2.80
C GLN A 153 -13.79 8.75 -2.05
N LEU A 154 -13.32 7.66 -1.44
CA LEU A 154 -14.18 6.78 -0.63
C LEU A 154 -14.74 7.52 0.59
N ILE A 155 -13.93 8.35 1.27
CA ILE A 155 -14.39 9.22 2.38
C ILE A 155 -15.47 10.17 1.88
N LEU A 156 -15.24 10.81 0.73
CA LEU A 156 -16.21 11.73 0.10
C LEU A 156 -17.53 11.01 -0.27
N GLN A 157 -17.44 9.83 -0.85
CA GLN A 157 -18.59 9.02 -1.25
C GLN A 157 -19.44 8.61 -0.04
N ILE A 158 -18.81 8.14 1.04
CA ILE A 158 -19.53 7.75 2.27
C ILE A 158 -20.14 9.00 2.93
N TYR A 159 -19.46 10.14 2.92
CA TYR A 159 -19.99 11.40 3.45
C TYR A 159 -21.26 11.84 2.71
N ILE A 160 -21.23 11.90 1.37
CA ILE A 160 -22.40 12.27 0.55
C ILE A 160 -23.56 11.31 0.80
N LEU A 161 -23.25 10.02 0.91
CA LEU A 161 -24.22 8.97 1.17
C LEU A 161 -24.90 9.13 2.54
N MET A 162 -24.15 9.52 3.57
CA MET A 162 -24.70 9.82 4.88
C MET A 162 -25.60 11.05 4.88
N GLU A 163 -25.26 12.09 4.10
CA GLU A 163 -26.04 13.33 4.04
C GLU A 163 -27.37 13.16 3.28
N HIS A 164 -27.39 12.34 2.22
CA HIS A 164 -28.58 12.16 1.35
C HIS A 164 -29.53 11.03 1.82
N GLY A 165 -29.21 10.34 2.92
CA GLY A 165 -30.17 9.58 3.73
C GLY A 165 -30.74 8.27 3.14
N ARG A 166 -30.31 7.83 1.95
CA ARG A 166 -30.72 6.54 1.37
C ARG A 166 -29.52 5.74 0.89
N ILE A 167 -29.25 4.63 1.56
CA ILE A 167 -28.19 3.71 1.18
C ILE A 167 -28.79 2.48 0.52
N SER A 168 -28.46 2.25 -0.74
CA SER A 168 -28.79 1.00 -1.43
C SER A 168 -27.81 -0.11 -1.05
N ILE A 169 -28.25 -1.37 -1.15
CA ILE A 169 -27.39 -2.55 -0.93
C ILE A 169 -26.16 -2.50 -1.85
N VAL A 170 -26.34 -2.00 -3.08
CA VAL A 170 -25.27 -1.85 -4.07
C VAL A 170 -24.20 -0.85 -3.60
N GLN A 171 -24.59 0.25 -2.95
CA GLN A 171 -23.64 1.23 -2.41
C GLN A 171 -22.83 0.65 -1.24
N TYR A 172 -23.46 -0.10 -0.35
CA TYR A 172 -22.74 -0.82 0.70
C TYR A 172 -21.73 -1.82 0.12
N ALA A 173 -22.16 -2.61 -0.86
CA ALA A 173 -21.28 -3.55 -1.55
C ALA A 173 -20.09 -2.83 -2.21
N SER A 174 -20.34 -1.69 -2.86
CA SER A 174 -19.30 -0.84 -3.47
C SER A 174 -18.27 -0.34 -2.45
N ILE A 175 -18.72 0.13 -1.28
CA ILE A 175 -17.82 0.56 -0.19
C ILE A 175 -16.95 -0.61 0.29
N LEU A 176 -17.56 -1.78 0.54
CA LEU A 176 -16.85 -2.97 1.01
C LEU A 176 -15.82 -3.47 -0.01
N VAL A 177 -16.18 -3.49 -1.30
CA VAL A 177 -15.26 -3.83 -2.39
C VAL A 177 -14.11 -2.84 -2.45
N SER A 178 -14.38 -1.55 -2.29
CA SER A 178 -13.36 -0.49 -2.30
C SER A 178 -12.35 -0.67 -1.17
N VAL A 179 -12.81 -0.83 0.07
CA VAL A 179 -11.92 -1.04 1.23
C VAL A 179 -11.14 -2.36 1.12
N SER A 180 -11.76 -3.41 0.57
CA SER A 180 -11.10 -4.69 0.30
C SER A 180 -9.98 -4.54 -0.73
N SER A 181 -10.23 -3.81 -1.82
CA SER A 181 -9.24 -3.51 -2.86
C SER A 181 -8.05 -2.72 -2.29
N ILE A 182 -8.33 -1.68 -1.49
CA ILE A 182 -7.29 -0.88 -0.82
C ILE A 182 -6.42 -1.75 0.10
N SER A 183 -7.05 -2.61 0.88
CA SER A 183 -6.37 -3.50 1.83
C SER A 183 -5.52 -4.53 1.10
N TRP A 184 -6.03 -5.11 0.02
CA TRP A 184 -5.30 -6.05 -0.82
C TRP A 184 -4.10 -5.39 -1.50
N SER A 185 -4.26 -4.20 -2.08
CA SER A 185 -3.17 -3.41 -2.69
C SER A 185 -2.01 -3.17 -1.70
N THR A 186 -2.34 -2.84 -0.45
CA THR A 186 -1.34 -2.63 0.62
C THR A 186 -0.58 -3.91 0.96
N VAL A 187 -1.28 -5.04 1.07
CA VAL A 187 -0.65 -6.33 1.39
C VAL A 187 0.15 -6.87 0.20
N ASP A 188 -0.35 -6.70 -1.03
CA ASP A 188 0.34 -7.07 -2.26
C ASP A 188 1.71 -6.37 -2.36
N TYR A 189 1.75 -5.06 -2.07
CA TYR A 189 3.02 -4.33 -1.97
C TYR A 189 3.94 -4.91 -0.88
N GLN A 190 3.44 -5.15 0.33
CA GLN A 190 4.25 -5.71 1.42
C GLN A 190 4.79 -7.11 1.08
N MET A 191 4.02 -7.91 0.33
CA MET A 191 4.45 -9.21 -0.17
C MET A 191 5.52 -9.07 -1.25
N CYS A 192 5.36 -8.14 -2.21
CA CYS A 192 6.35 -7.87 -3.25
C CYS A 192 7.65 -7.31 -2.68
N LEU A 193 7.56 -6.33 -1.78
CA LEU A 193 8.71 -5.73 -1.09
C LEU A 193 9.53 -6.80 -0.35
N ARG A 194 8.89 -7.65 0.45
CA ARG A 194 9.59 -8.75 1.15
C ARG A 194 10.23 -9.77 0.21
N LYS A 195 9.70 -9.94 -1.00
CA LYS A 195 10.32 -10.80 -2.01
C LYS A 195 11.51 -10.12 -2.70
N SER A 196 11.50 -8.79 -2.79
CA SER A 196 12.60 -8.01 -3.40
C SER A 196 13.83 -7.87 -2.50
N LEU A 197 13.66 -7.95 -1.17
CA LEU A 197 14.74 -7.73 -0.21
C LEU A 197 15.60 -9.00 -0.02
N PRO A 198 16.95 -8.87 -0.05
CA PRO A 198 17.85 -10.00 0.17
C PRO A 198 17.78 -10.46 1.64
N GLY A 199 17.79 -11.79 1.86
CA GLY A 199 17.83 -12.38 3.20
C GLY A 199 16.50 -12.41 3.96
N THR A 200 15.41 -11.84 3.41
CA THR A 200 14.08 -11.94 4.03
C THR A 200 13.31 -13.15 3.49
N LYS A 201 12.71 -13.95 4.38
CA LYS A 201 11.73 -14.96 3.97
C LYS A 201 10.52 -14.24 3.37
N GLY A 202 10.24 -14.51 2.09
CA GLY A 202 9.05 -14.00 1.42
C GLY A 202 7.77 -14.39 2.17
N MET A 203 6.72 -13.60 2.04
CA MET A 203 5.40 -13.96 2.60
C MET A 203 4.68 -14.89 1.61
N ASN A 204 4.34 -16.10 2.07
CA ASN A 204 3.56 -17.04 1.27
C ASN A 204 2.12 -16.56 1.12
N VAL A 205 1.55 -16.76 -0.07
CA VAL A 205 0.10 -16.58 -0.32
C VAL A 205 -0.61 -17.66 0.49
N GLY A 206 -1.43 -17.27 1.47
CA GLY A 206 -2.07 -18.20 2.41
C GLY A 206 -2.50 -17.49 3.69
N LEU A 207 -2.58 -18.24 4.79
CA LEU A 207 -3.02 -17.74 6.10
C LEU A 207 -2.31 -16.43 6.54
N PRO A 208 -0.96 -16.28 6.40
CA PRO A 208 -0.28 -15.02 6.72
C PRO A 208 -0.80 -13.81 5.94
N ALA A 209 -1.02 -13.98 4.64
CA ALA A 209 -1.51 -12.92 3.77
C ALA A 209 -2.96 -12.56 4.11
N ILE A 210 -3.81 -13.57 4.36
CA ILE A 210 -5.22 -13.37 4.74
C ILE A 210 -5.30 -12.61 6.07
N THR A 211 -4.56 -13.02 7.10
CA THR A 211 -4.56 -12.33 8.39
C THR A 211 -4.08 -10.89 8.26
N TYR A 212 -3.07 -10.63 7.41
CA TYR A 212 -2.62 -9.27 7.14
C TYR A 212 -3.73 -8.45 6.43
N VAL A 213 -4.37 -9.01 5.41
CA VAL A 213 -5.47 -8.32 4.70
C VAL A 213 -6.60 -7.99 5.66
N LEU A 214 -7.01 -8.92 6.53
CA LEU A 214 -8.03 -8.66 7.55
C LEU A 214 -7.63 -7.56 8.52
N TYR A 215 -6.38 -7.58 9.01
CA TYR A 215 -5.83 -6.49 9.83
C TYR A 215 -5.99 -5.13 9.13
N LYS A 216 -5.55 -5.01 7.87
CA LYS A 216 -5.64 -3.75 7.12
C LYS A 216 -7.09 -3.35 6.83
N PHE A 217 -7.92 -4.30 6.42
CA PHE A 217 -9.33 -4.10 6.13
C PHE A 217 -10.08 -3.53 7.34
N PHE A 218 -9.98 -4.20 8.49
CA PHE A 218 -10.73 -3.83 9.68
C PHE A 218 -10.23 -2.53 10.33
N THR A 219 -8.92 -2.31 10.38
CA THR A 219 -8.37 -1.04 10.91
C THR A 219 -8.68 0.14 10.01
N LEU A 220 -8.63 -0.05 8.69
CA LEU A 220 -8.95 1.00 7.73
C LEU A 220 -10.45 1.31 7.70
N THR A 221 -11.31 0.29 7.71
CA THR A 221 -12.78 0.47 7.74
C THR A 221 -13.19 1.29 8.96
N SER A 222 -12.72 0.91 10.16
CA SER A 222 -13.01 1.64 11.38
C SER A 222 -12.56 3.10 11.30
N TRP A 223 -11.37 3.34 10.75
CA TRP A 223 -10.82 4.68 10.61
C TRP A 223 -11.61 5.55 9.62
N ILE A 224 -11.93 5.03 8.43
CA ILE A 224 -12.69 5.75 7.40
C ILE A 224 -14.07 6.15 7.95
N VAL A 225 -14.81 5.21 8.56
CA VAL A 225 -16.13 5.50 9.12
C VAL A 225 -16.03 6.55 10.23
N SER A 226 -15.03 6.46 11.10
CA SER A 226 -14.79 7.46 12.16
C SER A 226 -14.51 8.84 11.59
N ILE A 227 -13.63 8.95 10.59
CA ILE A 227 -13.35 10.22 9.91
C ILE A 227 -14.63 10.81 9.31
N VAL A 228 -15.43 9.99 8.63
CA VAL A 228 -16.67 10.45 8.00
C VAL A 228 -17.65 10.95 9.07
N PHE A 229 -17.77 10.26 10.20
CA PHE A 229 -18.55 10.77 11.34
C PHE A 229 -18.06 12.12 11.82
N LEU A 230 -16.75 12.30 11.98
CA LEU A 230 -16.20 13.60 12.38
C LEU A 230 -16.54 14.69 11.36
N LEU A 231 -16.44 14.38 10.07
CA LEU A 231 -16.80 15.28 8.98
C LEU A 231 -18.29 15.66 9.01
N SER A 232 -19.20 14.68 9.18
CA SER A 232 -20.64 14.91 9.35
C SER A 232 -20.99 15.65 10.65
N CYS A 233 -20.18 15.49 11.70
CA CYS A 233 -20.37 16.18 12.98
C CYS A 233 -19.96 17.66 12.88
N LYS A 234 -18.68 17.94 12.57
CA LYS A 234 -18.11 19.29 12.43
C LYS A 234 -16.92 19.29 11.44
N PRO A 235 -17.08 19.83 10.22
CA PRO A 235 -16.02 19.84 9.20
C PRO A 235 -14.71 20.51 9.62
N TYR A 236 -14.78 21.54 10.48
CA TYR A 236 -13.57 22.22 10.97
C TYR A 236 -12.72 21.31 11.88
N LEU A 237 -13.34 20.46 12.70
CA LEU A 237 -12.62 19.50 13.54
C LEU A 237 -11.98 18.40 12.70
N PHE A 238 -12.67 17.96 11.65
CA PHE A 238 -12.09 17.08 10.64
C PHE A 238 -10.83 17.72 10.01
N ALA A 239 -10.91 18.97 9.57
CA ALA A 239 -9.78 19.67 8.96
C ALA A 239 -8.59 19.81 9.93
N ILE A 240 -8.86 20.17 11.20
CA ILE A 240 -7.83 20.24 12.24
C ILE A 240 -7.18 18.88 12.45
N LEU A 241 -7.97 17.81 12.63
CA LEU A 241 -7.44 16.46 12.86
C LEU A 241 -6.58 15.98 11.69
N MET A 242 -7.07 16.14 10.46
CA MET A 242 -6.33 15.74 9.25
C MET A 242 -5.02 16.52 9.11
N THR A 243 -5.03 17.82 9.45
CA THR A 243 -3.82 18.66 9.44
C THR A 243 -2.83 18.21 10.51
N VAL A 244 -3.28 18.00 11.75
CA VAL A 244 -2.42 17.55 12.86
C VAL A 244 -1.79 16.18 12.55
N LEU A 245 -2.59 15.22 12.07
CA LEU A 245 -2.07 13.91 11.68
C LEU A 245 -1.12 13.99 10.48
N GLY A 246 -1.42 14.85 9.50
CA GLY A 246 -0.57 15.06 8.34
C GLY A 246 0.78 15.67 8.70
N VAL A 247 0.80 16.70 9.55
CA VAL A 247 2.03 17.32 10.06
C VAL A 247 2.81 16.32 10.91
N ALA A 248 2.16 15.58 11.81
CA ALA A 248 2.81 14.55 12.62
C ALA A 248 3.43 13.44 11.75
N GLY A 249 2.69 12.96 10.75
CA GLY A 249 3.16 11.97 9.78
C GLY A 249 4.36 12.48 8.97
N LEU A 250 4.30 13.71 8.48
CA LEU A 250 5.40 14.34 7.76
C LEU A 250 6.64 14.54 8.65
N CYS A 251 6.48 15.05 9.86
CA CYS A 251 7.58 15.19 10.81
C CYS A 251 8.22 13.83 11.13
N TRP A 252 7.42 12.78 11.27
CA TRP A 252 7.91 11.43 11.48
C TRP A 252 8.72 10.92 10.27
N THR A 253 8.20 11.07 9.05
CA THR A 253 8.88 10.58 7.84
C THR A 253 10.11 11.39 7.48
N LEU A 254 10.14 12.70 7.77
CA LEU A 254 11.32 13.54 7.56
C LEU A 254 12.46 13.17 8.52
N LYS A 255 12.14 12.81 9.77
CA LYS A 255 13.11 12.25 10.72
C LYS A 255 13.56 10.83 10.34
N GLN A 256 12.77 10.15 9.52
CA GLN A 256 13.13 8.84 9.00
C GLN A 256 14.16 9.02 7.88
N GLU A 257 15.40 8.65 8.16
CA GLU A 257 16.47 8.62 7.16
C GLU A 257 16.23 7.49 6.14
N THR A 258 15.35 7.74 5.18
CA THR A 258 15.03 6.81 4.09
C THR A 258 15.95 7.08 2.90
N ALA A 259 16.24 6.03 2.13
CA ALA A 259 17.11 6.08 0.96
C ALA A 259 16.48 5.31 -0.22
N PHE A 260 15.22 5.63 -0.51
CA PHE A 260 14.39 4.92 -1.49
C PHE A 260 14.64 5.40 -2.93
N CYS A 261 14.84 6.70 -3.14
CA CYS A 261 15.08 7.35 -4.42
C CYS A 261 16.56 7.67 -4.66
N SER A 262 16.92 7.86 -5.94
CA SER A 262 18.28 8.22 -6.37
C SER A 262 18.61 9.68 -6.09
N THR A 263 17.64 10.58 -6.24
CA THR A 263 17.80 12.04 -6.09
C THR A 263 17.13 12.55 -4.82
N SER A 264 17.71 13.58 -4.20
CA SER A 264 17.19 14.16 -2.95
C SER A 264 15.78 14.73 -3.09
N GLY A 265 15.46 15.34 -4.24
CA GLY A 265 14.12 15.88 -4.48
C GLY A 265 13.03 14.79 -4.51
N MET A 266 13.32 13.66 -5.16
CA MET A 266 12.40 12.52 -5.21
C MET A 266 12.28 11.81 -3.86
N GLU A 267 13.34 11.78 -3.07
CA GLU A 267 13.30 11.27 -1.69
C GLU A 267 12.39 12.12 -0.80
N ILE A 268 12.45 13.46 -0.92
CA ILE A 268 11.57 14.37 -0.19
C ILE A 268 10.10 14.13 -0.60
N LEU A 269 9.83 14.05 -1.90
CA LEU A 269 8.49 13.75 -2.42
C LEU A 269 7.97 12.41 -1.89
N TYR A 270 8.83 11.38 -1.87
CA TYR A 270 8.51 10.07 -1.31
C TYR A 270 8.11 10.19 0.17
N ARG A 271 8.92 10.87 0.99
CA ARG A 271 8.64 11.07 2.42
C ARG A 271 7.34 11.84 2.67
N ILE A 272 7.01 12.82 1.82
CA ILE A 272 5.74 13.55 1.87
C ILE A 272 4.56 12.60 1.64
N ILE A 273 4.62 11.79 0.58
CA ILE A 273 3.54 10.85 0.23
C ILE A 273 3.37 9.80 1.32
N ILE A 274 4.47 9.25 1.85
CA ILE A 274 4.39 8.33 2.99
C ILE A 274 3.78 9.02 4.22
N GLY A 275 4.14 10.27 4.49
CA GLY A 275 3.56 11.06 5.58
C GLY A 275 2.05 11.20 5.44
N PHE A 276 1.58 11.41 4.21
CA PHE A 276 0.15 11.41 3.89
C PHE A 276 -0.50 10.02 4.07
N ILE A 277 0.13 8.95 3.61
CA ILE A 277 -0.36 7.57 3.80
C ILE A 277 -0.52 7.24 5.29
N LEU A 278 0.38 7.73 6.15
CA LEU A 278 0.34 7.53 7.61
C LEU A 278 -0.91 8.14 8.26
N ILE A 279 -1.59 9.09 7.62
CA ILE A 279 -2.89 9.58 8.11
C ILE A 279 -3.91 8.44 8.14
N PHE A 280 -3.86 7.53 7.17
CA PHE A 280 -4.84 6.47 6.97
C PHE A 280 -4.39 5.12 7.52
N THR A 281 -3.15 4.71 7.26
CA THR A 281 -2.65 3.40 7.68
C THR A 281 -1.20 3.45 8.11
N PHE A 282 -0.83 2.59 9.06
CA PHE A 282 0.59 2.41 9.39
C PHE A 282 1.33 1.83 8.17
N PHE A 283 2.28 2.57 7.65
CA PHE A 283 3.11 2.16 6.53
C PHE A 283 4.58 2.10 6.96
N ASN A 284 5.17 0.92 6.92
CA ASN A 284 6.55 0.74 7.36
C ASN A 284 7.53 1.09 6.24
N VAL A 285 8.38 2.10 6.49
CA VAL A 285 9.28 2.68 5.50
C VAL A 285 10.72 2.18 5.63
N LYS A 286 11.15 1.85 6.86
CA LYS A 286 12.57 1.53 7.15
C LYS A 286 12.83 0.03 7.37
N GLY A 287 11.81 -0.82 7.36
CA GLY A 287 11.97 -2.29 7.48
C GLY A 287 12.52 -2.81 8.83
N GLN A 288 12.98 -1.94 9.72
CA GLN A 288 13.60 -2.26 11.02
C GLN A 288 12.57 -2.47 12.15
N LYS A 289 13.02 -2.76 13.39
CA LYS A 289 12.23 -3.06 14.60
C LYS A 289 10.93 -2.23 14.69
N THR A 290 9.83 -2.79 14.20
CA THR A 290 8.56 -2.06 14.03
C THR A 290 7.65 -2.08 15.25
N LYS A 291 7.97 -2.87 16.28
CA LYS A 291 7.04 -3.14 17.40
C LYS A 291 6.61 -1.87 18.13
N ILE A 292 7.55 -1.00 18.50
CA ILE A 292 7.25 0.23 19.25
C ILE A 292 6.48 1.23 18.37
N PRO A 293 6.94 1.59 17.15
CA PRO A 293 6.18 2.51 16.28
C PRO A 293 4.76 2.02 15.97
N ILE A 294 4.58 0.71 15.73
CA ILE A 294 3.26 0.12 15.48
C ILE A 294 2.37 0.24 16.72
N SER A 295 2.90 -0.10 17.89
CA SER A 295 2.15 -0.04 19.15
C SER A 295 1.69 1.39 19.45
N VAL A 296 2.60 2.38 19.35
CA VAL A 296 2.27 3.80 19.55
C VAL A 296 1.22 4.26 18.53
N TYR A 297 1.40 3.92 17.25
CA TYR A 297 0.46 4.30 16.20
C TYR A 297 -0.95 3.78 16.45
N TYR A 298 -1.10 2.48 16.78
CA TYR A 298 -2.42 1.90 17.02
C TYR A 298 -3.03 2.30 18.36
N PHE A 299 -2.21 2.60 19.37
CA PHE A 299 -2.67 3.20 20.61
C PHE A 299 -3.30 4.58 20.36
N VAL A 300 -2.59 5.47 19.65
CA VAL A 300 -3.14 6.77 19.24
C VAL A 300 -4.38 6.60 18.36
N ARG A 301 -4.40 5.61 17.46
CA ARG A 301 -5.56 5.30 16.62
C ARG A 301 -6.79 4.95 17.46
N VAL A 302 -6.64 4.09 18.47
CA VAL A 302 -7.73 3.72 19.39
C VAL A 302 -8.25 4.94 20.13
N LEU A 303 -7.36 5.73 20.74
CA LEU A 303 -7.75 6.96 21.43
C LEU A 303 -8.50 7.94 20.52
N THR A 304 -8.02 8.11 19.28
CA THR A 304 -8.62 9.03 18.31
C THR A 304 -10.01 8.55 17.89
N VAL A 305 -10.17 7.26 17.57
CA VAL A 305 -11.48 6.69 17.18
C VAL A 305 -12.49 6.82 18.33
N THR A 306 -12.10 6.45 19.55
CA THR A 306 -12.96 6.61 20.73
C THR A 306 -13.29 8.09 20.99
N GLY A 307 -12.32 8.99 20.85
CA GLY A 307 -12.51 10.43 20.97
C GLY A 307 -13.50 10.99 19.94
N ILE A 308 -13.44 10.55 18.68
CA ILE A 308 -14.38 10.96 17.64
C ILE A 308 -15.80 10.48 17.95
N LEU A 309 -15.97 9.21 18.33
CA LEU A 309 -17.29 8.66 18.64
C LEU A 309 -17.93 9.40 19.82
N THR A 310 -17.18 9.58 20.92
CA THR A 310 -17.65 10.32 22.11
C THR A 310 -18.02 11.77 21.78
N LEU A 311 -17.20 12.45 20.97
CA LEU A 311 -17.47 13.79 20.48
C LEU A 311 -18.78 13.87 19.69
N CYS A 312 -19.03 12.92 18.79
CA CYS A 312 -20.26 12.88 18.01
C CYS A 312 -21.50 12.61 18.87
N PHE A 313 -21.40 11.74 19.89
CA PHE A 313 -22.46 11.55 20.90
C PHE A 313 -22.77 12.83 21.67
N TYR A 314 -21.76 13.64 21.99
CA TYR A 314 -21.95 14.88 22.74
C TYR A 314 -22.52 16.02 21.88
N TYR A 315 -21.94 16.29 20.70
CA TYR A 315 -22.25 17.49 19.92
C TYR A 315 -23.44 17.35 18.95
N LYS A 316 -23.86 16.13 18.59
CA LYS A 316 -24.90 15.88 17.56
C LYS A 316 -25.92 14.82 18.02
N PRO A 317 -26.69 15.09 19.09
CA PRO A 317 -27.67 14.13 19.62
C PRO A 317 -28.75 13.71 18.60
N ASN A 318 -29.07 14.57 17.63
CA ASN A 318 -30.01 14.24 16.55
C ASN A 318 -29.45 13.23 15.55
N LEU A 319 -28.14 13.27 15.26
CA LEU A 319 -27.47 12.31 14.37
C LEU A 319 -27.33 10.95 15.07
N THR A 320 -27.03 10.96 16.37
CA THR A 320 -26.85 9.75 17.16
C THR A 320 -28.14 8.99 17.43
N ARG A 321 -29.30 9.65 17.29
CA ARG A 321 -30.61 9.02 17.43
C ARG A 321 -31.02 8.20 16.20
N THR A 322 -30.32 8.35 15.07
CA THR A 322 -30.59 7.55 13.87
C THR A 322 -30.05 6.13 14.04
N LEU A 323 -30.87 5.11 13.77
CA LEU A 323 -30.48 3.69 13.84
C LEU A 323 -29.19 3.39 13.05
N LEU A 324 -29.04 4.01 11.88
CA LEU A 324 -27.85 3.91 11.04
C LEU A 324 -26.56 4.30 11.80
N PHE A 325 -26.58 5.42 12.52
CA PHE A 325 -25.42 5.91 13.26
C PHE A 325 -25.03 4.95 14.38
N THR A 326 -26.01 4.42 15.11
CA THR A 326 -25.77 3.42 16.17
C THR A 326 -25.17 2.14 15.60
N ILE A 327 -25.73 1.60 14.50
CA ILE A 327 -25.23 0.38 13.85
C ILE A 327 -23.79 0.60 13.37
N LEU A 328 -23.52 1.70 12.67
CA LEU A 328 -22.19 2.01 12.15
C LEU A 328 -21.18 2.31 13.28
N SER A 329 -21.61 2.90 14.40
CA SER A 329 -20.75 3.10 15.58
C SER A 329 -20.35 1.77 16.23
N ILE A 330 -21.31 0.87 16.42
CA ILE A 330 -21.05 -0.49 16.93
C ILE A 330 -20.13 -1.23 15.97
N ALA A 331 -20.42 -1.20 14.66
CA ALA A 331 -19.59 -1.81 13.63
C ALA A 331 -18.17 -1.23 13.62
N THR A 332 -18.01 0.08 13.86
CA THR A 332 -16.70 0.76 13.93
C THR A 332 -15.85 0.25 15.09
N VAL A 333 -16.45 0.08 16.28
CA VAL A 333 -15.76 -0.45 17.47
C VAL A 333 -15.40 -1.92 17.27
N LEU A 334 -16.34 -2.74 16.77
CA LEU A 334 -16.10 -4.15 16.48
C LEU A 334 -15.01 -4.33 15.42
N SER A 335 -15.07 -3.56 14.34
CA SER A 335 -14.05 -3.55 13.29
C SER A 335 -12.69 -3.16 13.86
N LEU A 336 -12.59 -2.13 14.71
CA LEU A 336 -11.31 -1.79 15.33
C LEU A 336 -10.76 -2.94 16.17
N GLY A 337 -11.59 -3.55 17.01
CA GLY A 337 -11.23 -4.70 17.84
C GLY A 337 -10.73 -5.88 17.01
N LEU A 338 -11.48 -6.29 15.98
CA LEU A 338 -11.08 -7.34 15.05
C LEU A 338 -9.79 -7.02 14.30
N GLY A 339 -9.58 -5.74 13.93
CA GLY A 339 -8.36 -5.27 13.30
C GLY A 339 -7.13 -5.39 14.21
N ILE A 340 -7.26 -5.01 15.49
CA ILE A 340 -6.18 -5.16 16.49
C ILE A 340 -5.92 -6.64 16.80
N ILE A 341 -6.96 -7.47 16.94
CA ILE A 341 -6.79 -8.92 17.13
C ILE A 341 -6.06 -9.53 15.93
N SER A 342 -6.45 -9.17 14.70
CA SER A 342 -5.79 -9.64 13.48
C SER A 342 -4.35 -9.16 13.38
N LEU A 343 -4.06 -7.92 13.83
CA LEU A 343 -2.70 -7.40 13.94
C LEU A 343 -1.86 -8.24 14.90
N ILE A 344 -2.35 -8.50 16.11
CA ILE A 344 -1.65 -9.31 17.11
C ILE A 344 -1.43 -10.72 16.58
N LEU A 345 -2.47 -11.36 16.03
CA LEU A 345 -2.39 -12.68 15.44
C LEU A 345 -1.32 -12.74 14.34
N TYR A 346 -1.27 -11.74 13.46
CA TYR A 346 -0.23 -11.65 12.43
C TYR A 346 1.18 -11.53 13.04
N TYR A 347 1.35 -10.67 14.05
CA TYR A 347 2.67 -10.44 14.65
C TYR A 347 3.16 -11.59 15.54
N VAL A 348 2.25 -12.35 16.15
CA VAL A 348 2.57 -13.50 17.01
C VAL A 348 2.75 -14.78 16.20
N CYS A 349 1.88 -15.07 15.22
CA CYS A 349 1.91 -16.36 14.52
C CYS A 349 2.68 -16.32 13.19
N PHE A 350 2.71 -15.17 12.51
CA PHE A 350 3.17 -15.11 11.11
C PHE A 350 4.32 -14.15 10.86
N HIS A 351 4.74 -13.35 11.85
CA HIS A 351 5.84 -12.41 11.67
C HIS A 351 7.19 -13.13 11.76
N PRO A 352 8.04 -13.03 10.72
CA PRO A 352 9.26 -13.85 10.60
C PRO A 352 10.32 -13.59 11.66
N THR A 353 10.20 -12.53 12.48
CA THR A 353 11.13 -12.26 13.59
C THR A 353 11.06 -13.32 14.70
N LEU A 354 9.96 -14.05 14.83
CA LEU A 354 9.87 -15.18 15.76
C LEU A 354 10.60 -16.41 15.18
N CYS A 355 10.42 -16.71 13.89
CA CYS A 355 11.16 -17.79 13.23
C CYS A 355 12.66 -17.52 13.02
N ALA A 356 13.09 -16.26 13.02
CA ALA A 356 14.52 -15.92 12.94
C ALA A 356 15.25 -16.19 14.25
N LYS A 357 14.56 -16.09 15.39
CA LYS A 357 15.14 -16.36 16.71
C LYS A 357 15.39 -17.86 16.95
N GLU A 358 14.66 -18.73 16.25
CA GLU A 358 14.90 -20.18 16.24
C GLU A 358 16.07 -20.62 15.34
N MET A 359 16.48 -19.80 14.36
CA MET A 359 17.55 -20.16 13.42
C MET A 359 18.92 -19.53 13.73
N VAL A 360 19.01 -18.61 14.69
CA VAL A 360 20.27 -17.97 15.11
C VAL A 360 20.88 -18.67 16.35
N GLY A 361 20.21 -19.70 16.89
CA GLY A 361 20.77 -20.52 17.98
C GLY A 361 21.90 -21.45 17.55
N ASP A 362 22.05 -21.74 16.26
CA ASP A 362 23.03 -22.67 15.72
C ASP A 362 23.67 -22.08 14.45
N THR A 363 24.74 -21.30 14.57
CA THR A 363 25.89 -21.31 13.63
C THR A 363 27.00 -20.36 14.10
N VAL A 364 28.18 -20.95 14.27
CA VAL A 364 29.47 -20.36 14.68
C VAL A 364 30.05 -19.40 13.63
N ASP A 365 30.83 -18.43 14.11
CA ASP A 365 31.45 -17.31 13.41
C ASP A 365 32.37 -17.68 12.22
N GLY A 366 32.38 -16.82 11.18
CA GLY A 366 33.33 -16.90 10.06
C GLY A 366 33.17 -15.75 9.06
N ASP A 367 34.24 -14.95 8.94
CA ASP A 367 34.41 -13.69 8.21
C ASP A 367 34.57 -13.85 6.68
N SER A 368 34.17 -12.83 5.90
CA SER A 368 34.86 -12.32 4.69
C SER A 368 34.04 -11.26 3.92
N SER A 369 34.64 -10.07 3.83
CA SER A 369 34.37 -8.96 2.89
C SER A 369 34.61 -9.39 1.41
N GLU A 370 34.11 -8.80 0.32
CA GLU A 370 34.03 -7.39 -0.11
C GLU A 370 33.24 -7.30 -1.45
N GLN A 371 32.56 -6.15 -1.66
CA GLN A 371 32.31 -5.38 -2.93
C GLN A 371 31.61 -6.00 -4.18
N VAL A 372 30.74 -5.35 -4.99
CA VAL A 372 30.00 -4.05 -5.09
C VAL A 372 28.96 -4.27 -6.23
N SER A 373 27.69 -3.85 -6.16
CA SER A 373 27.22 -2.62 -6.84
C SER A 373 25.70 -2.46 -6.64
N ARG A 374 25.29 -1.25 -6.21
CA ARG A 374 23.91 -0.80 -5.92
C ARG A 374 23.16 -1.46 -4.74
N MET A 375 23.70 -2.49 -4.10
CA MET A 375 23.00 -3.31 -3.08
C MET A 375 23.34 -3.00 -1.60
N LYS A 376 24.20 -2.01 -1.30
CA LYS A 376 24.55 -1.63 0.08
C LYS A 376 23.64 -0.56 0.73
N ARG A 377 22.57 -0.12 0.08
CA ARG A 377 21.77 1.01 0.60
C ARG A 377 20.74 0.64 1.68
N PHE A 378 20.72 -0.60 2.15
CA PHE A 378 19.75 -1.05 3.16
C PHE A 378 20.32 -1.54 4.48
N ILE A 379 21.62 -1.80 4.59
CA ILE A 379 22.23 -2.19 5.87
C ILE A 379 23.70 -1.77 5.84
N MET A 380 24.08 -0.87 6.74
CA MET A 380 25.38 -0.82 7.44
C MET A 380 25.24 0.17 8.61
N PRO A 381 26.01 -0.01 9.69
CA PRO A 381 25.55 -0.36 11.04
C PRO A 381 24.65 0.64 11.77
#